data_AF-A0ABD3Q1T9-F1
#
_entry.id   AF-A0ABD3Q1T9-F1
#
_cell.length_a   1.000
_cell.length_b   1.000
_cell.length_c   1.000
_cell.angle_alpha   90.00
_cell.angle_beta   90.00
_cell.angle_gamma   90.00
#
_symmetry.space_group_name_H-M   'P 1'
#
loop_
_entity.id
_entity.type
_entity.pdbx_description
1 polymer ?
#
loop_
_entity_poly.entity_id
_entity_poly.type
_entity_poly.pdbx_seq_one_letter_code
_entity_poly.pdbx_strand_id
1 'polypeptide(L)'
;MKSTAVISTLVSILSIETSAFVPQLNSIQQQQSTQLYAKGFGTPPPEPRQKSAAQIEREQKSSKYDEIAATGGQEYRIFVRQFGSDDKSWLPVGSIAVPRGAQVADAVFAGETALKDAIVRAYPRLKGMETEFEYGFNLKVYPDDPVQIAIKGQGATQGPSIGGWISNLLSPVDTSGVAPPPIKED
;
A
#
# COMPACT_ATOMS: atom_id res chain seq x y z
N MET A 1 -64.98 5.30 4.82
CA MET A 1 -65.84 4.10 4.90
C MET A 1 -65.01 2.91 4.44
N LYS A 2 -64.80 1.92 5.35
CA LYS A 2 -64.60 0.47 5.10
C LYS A 2 -63.36 0.07 4.26
N SER A 3 -62.50 -0.90 4.58
CA SER A 3 -62.53 -1.99 5.55
C SER A 3 -61.11 -2.50 5.81
N THR A 4 -60.93 -2.96 7.04
CA THR A 4 -59.88 -3.81 7.60
C THR A 4 -59.66 -5.12 6.82
N ALA A 5 -58.40 -5.58 6.73
CA ALA A 5 -58.09 -7.01 6.67
C ALA A 5 -56.77 -7.27 7.41
N VAL A 6 -56.90 -7.88 8.59
CA VAL A 6 -55.83 -8.47 9.38
C VAL A 6 -55.62 -9.89 8.87
N ILE A 7 -54.38 -10.27 8.54
CA ILE A 7 -54.00 -11.67 8.36
C ILE A 7 -52.82 -11.96 9.29
N SER A 8 -53.15 -12.72 10.32
CA SER A 8 -52.24 -13.36 11.26
C SER A 8 -51.90 -14.75 10.71
N THR A 9 -50.60 -15.06 10.58
CA THR A 9 -50.13 -16.44 10.42
C THR A 9 -48.88 -16.69 11.25
N LEU A 10 -48.97 -17.79 11.99
CA LEU A 10 -48.09 -18.33 13.02
C LEU A 10 -46.85 -19.05 12.45
N VAL A 11 -45.76 -18.92 13.21
CA VAL A 11 -44.79 -19.97 13.62
C VAL A 11 -43.96 -20.68 12.55
N SER A 12 -42.64 -20.52 12.67
CA SER A 12 -41.71 -21.64 12.96
C SER A 12 -40.36 -21.10 13.42
N ILE A 13 -40.06 -21.26 14.71
CA ILE A 13 -38.75 -21.00 15.31
C ILE A 13 -37.85 -22.18 14.94
N LEU A 14 -36.85 -21.94 14.09
CA LEU A 14 -35.83 -22.93 13.79
C LEU A 14 -34.70 -22.76 14.82
N SER A 15 -34.67 -23.64 15.81
CA SER A 15 -33.56 -23.79 16.74
C SER A 15 -32.33 -24.27 15.98
N ILE A 16 -31.34 -23.40 15.77
CA ILE A 16 -30.03 -23.80 15.25
C ILE A 16 -29.22 -24.30 16.45
N GLU A 17 -29.03 -25.60 16.52
CA GLU A 17 -28.18 -26.26 17.51
C GLU A 17 -26.73 -25.79 17.33
N THR A 18 -26.17 -25.18 18.37
CA THR A 18 -24.75 -24.84 18.44
C THR A 18 -23.95 -26.09 18.81
N SER A 19 -23.38 -26.76 17.81
CA SER A 19 -22.37 -27.80 18.04
C SER A 19 -21.05 -27.15 18.46
N ALA A 20 -20.81 -27.07 19.77
CA ALA A 20 -19.51 -26.71 20.32
C ALA A 20 -18.53 -27.87 20.11
N PHE A 21 -17.70 -27.78 19.08
CA PHE A 21 -16.58 -28.70 18.88
C PHE A 21 -15.46 -28.32 19.86
N VAL A 22 -15.32 -29.09 20.94
CA VAL A 22 -14.18 -29.01 21.86
C VAL A 22 -13.05 -29.89 21.29
N PRO A 23 -11.93 -29.34 20.81
CA PRO A 23 -10.79 -30.17 20.46
C PRO A 23 -10.17 -30.75 21.74
N GLN A 24 -10.24 -32.08 21.85
CA GLN A 24 -9.54 -32.85 22.87
C GLN A 24 -8.03 -32.73 22.63
N LEU A 25 -7.30 -32.14 23.58
CA LEU A 25 -5.84 -32.15 23.61
C LEU A 25 -5.36 -33.58 23.87
N ASN A 26 -5.14 -34.34 22.80
CA ASN A 26 -4.30 -35.52 22.89
C ASN A 26 -2.84 -35.02 22.95
N SER A 27 -2.23 -35.14 24.12
CA SER A 27 -0.79 -35.06 24.28
C SER A 27 -0.14 -36.20 23.49
N ILE A 28 0.22 -35.94 22.24
CA ILE A 28 1.04 -36.86 21.46
C ILE A 28 2.43 -36.84 22.07
N GLN A 29 2.80 -37.96 22.69
CA GLN A 29 4.14 -38.30 23.11
C GLN A 29 5.14 -37.92 22.01
N GLN A 30 6.19 -37.19 22.40
CA GLN A 30 7.42 -37.04 21.63
C GLN A 30 7.92 -38.43 21.23
N GLN A 31 7.59 -38.87 20.02
CA GLN A 31 8.41 -39.83 19.33
C GLN A 31 9.64 -39.06 18.88
N GLN A 32 10.75 -39.31 19.57
CA GLN A 32 12.07 -38.92 19.08
C GLN A 32 12.24 -39.58 17.71
N SER A 33 11.99 -38.82 16.64
CA SER A 33 12.37 -39.22 15.31
C SER A 33 13.88 -39.35 15.32
N THR A 34 14.37 -40.58 15.31
CA THR A 34 15.73 -40.90 14.93
C THR A 34 15.97 -40.21 13.59
N GLN A 35 16.75 -39.13 13.62
CA GLN A 35 17.20 -38.36 12.46
C GLN A 35 18.15 -39.25 11.65
N LEU A 36 17.58 -40.24 10.96
CA LEU A 36 18.23 -40.89 9.83
C LEU A 36 18.17 -39.85 8.72
N TYR A 37 19.28 -39.13 8.55
CA TYR A 37 19.52 -38.25 7.42
C TYR A 37 19.43 -39.06 6.12
N ALA A 38 18.21 -39.25 5.62
CA ALA A 38 17.95 -39.75 4.29
C ALA A 38 18.40 -38.65 3.32
N LYS A 39 19.68 -38.68 2.96
CA LYS A 39 20.26 -37.87 1.90
C LYS A 39 19.72 -38.39 0.58
N GLY A 40 18.50 -37.98 0.24
CA GLY A 40 17.86 -38.28 -1.04
C GLY A 40 18.70 -37.74 -2.20
N PHE A 41 18.59 -38.36 -3.37
CA PHE A 41 19.31 -38.05 -4.62
C PHE A 41 18.97 -36.68 -5.24
N GLY A 42 18.52 -35.70 -4.44
CA GLY A 42 18.30 -34.32 -4.85
C GLY A 42 19.49 -33.45 -4.51
N THR A 43 19.88 -32.58 -5.44
CA THR A 43 20.86 -31.51 -5.20
C THR A 43 20.47 -30.75 -3.93
N PRO A 44 21.41 -30.46 -3.00
CA PRO A 44 21.09 -29.70 -1.79
C PRO A 44 20.38 -28.39 -2.17
N PRO A 45 19.36 -27.97 -1.40
CA PRO A 45 18.64 -26.73 -1.67
C PRO A 45 19.64 -25.58 -1.85
N PRO A 46 19.57 -24.81 -2.95
CA PRO A 46 20.47 -23.70 -3.15
C PRO A 46 20.34 -22.72 -1.98
N GLU A 47 21.48 -22.19 -1.52
CA GLU A 47 21.51 -21.25 -0.42
C GLU A 47 20.57 -20.05 -0.69
N PRO A 48 19.91 -19.50 0.34
CA PRO A 48 18.99 -18.37 0.18
C PRO A 48 19.71 -17.21 -0.51
N ARG A 49 19.28 -16.87 -1.73
CA ARG A 49 19.84 -15.74 -2.46
C ARG A 49 19.59 -14.46 -1.66
N GLN A 50 20.65 -13.69 -1.41
CA GLN A 50 20.52 -12.37 -0.81
C GLN A 50 19.62 -11.49 -1.68
N LYS A 51 18.79 -10.65 -1.05
CA LYS A 51 17.91 -9.73 -1.76
C LYS A 51 18.76 -8.79 -2.61
N SER A 52 18.36 -8.58 -3.86
CA SER A 52 19.04 -7.60 -4.73
C SER A 52 18.75 -6.17 -4.26
N ALA A 53 19.60 -5.21 -4.61
CA ALA A 53 19.39 -3.80 -4.26
C ALA A 53 18.01 -3.28 -4.72
N ALA A 54 17.58 -3.63 -5.93
CA ALA A 54 16.27 -3.26 -6.46
C ALA A 54 15.10 -3.92 -5.70
N GLN A 55 15.30 -5.11 -5.12
CA GLN A 55 14.30 -5.74 -4.26
C GLN A 55 14.20 -5.02 -2.92
N ILE A 56 15.33 -4.65 -2.32
CA ILE A 56 15.39 -3.89 -1.07
C ILE A 56 14.71 -2.52 -1.25
N GLU A 57 15.01 -1.81 -2.33
CA GLU A 57 14.41 -0.50 -2.62
C GLU A 57 12.88 -0.59 -2.79
N ARG A 58 12.38 -1.62 -3.49
CA ARG A 58 10.94 -1.85 -3.64
C ARG A 58 10.26 -2.15 -2.31
N GLU A 59 10.90 -2.96 -1.46
CA GLU A 59 10.40 -3.31 -0.14
C GLU A 59 10.38 -2.11 0.80
N GLN A 60 11.43 -1.27 0.76
CA GLN A 60 11.46 0.01 1.47
C GLN A 60 10.33 0.94 1.01
N LYS A 61 10.16 1.13 -0.30
CA LYS A 61 9.07 1.96 -0.85
C LYS A 61 7.68 1.43 -0.48
N SER A 62 7.49 0.12 -0.52
CA SER A 62 6.24 -0.52 -0.08
C SER A 62 5.99 -0.29 1.41
N SER A 63 7.00 -0.52 2.26
CA SER A 63 6.87 -0.31 3.70
C SER A 63 6.56 1.15 4.05
N LYS A 64 7.13 2.11 3.30
CA LYS A 64 6.83 3.53 3.50
C LYS A 64 5.44 3.94 3.05
N TYR A 65 4.94 3.33 1.98
CA TYR A 65 3.54 3.49 1.61
C TYR A 65 2.62 3.07 2.77
N ASP A 66 2.88 1.89 3.34
CA ASP A 66 2.08 1.33 4.43
C ASP A 66 2.19 2.18 5.71
N GLU A 67 3.39 2.70 6.04
CA GLU A 67 3.62 3.59 7.17
C GLU A 67 2.83 4.91 7.05
N ILE A 68 2.85 5.53 5.87
CA ILE A 68 2.10 6.77 5.61
C ILE A 68 0.59 6.50 5.68
N ALA A 69 0.12 5.39 5.12
CA ALA A 69 -1.29 5.01 5.22
C ALA A 69 -1.71 4.76 6.69
N ALA A 70 -0.90 4.05 7.46
CA ALA A 70 -1.19 3.73 8.87
C ALA A 70 -1.21 4.97 9.79
N THR A 71 -0.38 5.99 9.50
CA THR A 71 -0.34 7.25 10.25
C THR A 71 -1.49 8.22 9.89
N GLY A 72 -2.43 7.79 9.03
CA GLY A 72 -3.56 8.59 8.57
C GLY A 72 -3.20 9.54 7.43
N GLY A 73 -2.19 9.20 6.65
CA GLY A 73 -1.91 9.84 5.36
C GLY A 73 -3.02 9.60 4.34
N GLN A 74 -3.09 10.45 3.35
CA GLN A 74 -4.08 10.37 2.27
C GLN A 74 -3.56 9.48 1.16
N GLU A 75 -4.35 8.49 0.76
CA GLU A 75 -4.03 7.63 -0.38
C GLU A 75 -4.69 8.19 -1.65
N TYR A 76 -3.90 8.39 -2.70
CA TYR A 76 -4.35 8.82 -4.01
C TYR A 76 -4.09 7.74 -5.05
N ARG A 77 -5.01 7.59 -6.00
CA ARG A 77 -4.83 6.83 -7.24
C ARG A 77 -4.23 7.77 -8.27
N ILE A 78 -3.19 7.31 -8.96
CA ILE A 78 -2.46 8.07 -9.96
C ILE A 78 -2.83 7.55 -11.34
N PHE A 79 -3.12 8.48 -12.23
CA PHE A 79 -3.47 8.26 -13.62
C PHE A 79 -2.48 8.96 -14.53
N VAL A 80 -2.33 8.45 -15.74
CA VAL A 80 -1.56 9.09 -16.81
C VAL A 80 -2.41 9.21 -18.07
N ARG A 81 -2.21 10.28 -18.82
CA ARG A 81 -2.65 10.39 -20.21
C ARG A 81 -1.59 11.12 -21.04
N GLN A 82 -1.73 11.05 -22.35
CA GLN A 82 -0.96 11.93 -23.24
C GLN A 82 -1.55 13.35 -23.19
N PHE A 83 -0.68 14.35 -23.22
CA PHE A 83 -1.05 15.76 -23.27
C PHE A 83 -2.02 16.03 -24.43
N GLY A 84 -3.10 16.76 -24.15
CA GLY A 84 -4.14 17.06 -25.14
C GLY A 84 -5.06 15.88 -25.53
N SER A 85 -4.98 14.75 -24.82
CA SER A 85 -5.97 13.67 -24.95
C SER A 85 -7.25 13.96 -24.17
N ASP A 86 -8.36 13.34 -24.59
CA ASP A 86 -9.66 13.48 -23.92
C ASP A 86 -9.62 13.15 -22.42
N ASP A 87 -10.51 13.78 -21.64
CA ASP A 87 -10.70 13.54 -20.19
C ASP A 87 -11.14 12.10 -19.84
N LYS A 88 -11.49 11.28 -20.84
CA LYS A 88 -11.85 9.88 -20.67
C LYS A 88 -10.68 8.91 -20.87
N SER A 89 -9.53 9.40 -21.34
CA SER A 89 -8.37 8.60 -21.73
C SER A 89 -7.36 8.37 -20.58
N TRP A 90 -7.81 8.46 -19.33
CA TRP A 90 -6.96 8.23 -18.17
C TRP A 90 -6.60 6.75 -18.01
N LEU A 91 -5.31 6.47 -17.94
CA LEU A 91 -4.77 5.14 -17.71
C LEU A 91 -4.30 5.03 -16.25
N PRO A 92 -4.72 3.99 -15.50
CA PRO A 92 -4.33 3.84 -14.10
C PRO A 92 -2.86 3.39 -14.00
N VAL A 93 -2.03 4.12 -13.27
CA VAL A 93 -0.61 3.78 -13.11
C VAL A 93 -0.36 3.09 -11.77
N GLY A 94 -1.03 3.55 -10.71
CA GLY A 94 -0.83 3.03 -9.36
C GLY A 94 -1.45 3.92 -8.29
N SER A 95 -0.88 3.88 -7.09
CA SER A 95 -1.29 4.72 -5.97
C SER A 95 -0.09 5.29 -5.22
N ILE A 96 -0.29 6.41 -4.56
CA ILE A 96 0.68 7.07 -3.70
C ILE A 96 0.03 7.43 -2.37
N ALA A 97 0.74 7.21 -1.27
CA ALA A 97 0.34 7.67 0.05
C ALA A 97 1.09 8.97 0.36
N VAL A 98 0.36 10.02 0.74
CA VAL A 98 0.89 11.36 0.99
C VAL A 98 0.60 11.74 2.44
N PRO A 99 1.61 12.19 3.21
CA PRO A 99 1.39 12.61 4.58
C PRO A 99 0.48 13.84 4.64
N ARG A 100 -0.25 14.01 5.74
CA ARG A 100 -1.11 15.18 5.94
C ARG A 100 -0.29 16.48 5.87
N GLY A 101 -0.76 17.45 5.09
CA GLY A 101 -0.09 18.73 4.88
C GLY A 101 0.92 18.75 3.72
N ALA A 102 1.22 17.61 3.09
CA ALA A 102 1.97 17.57 1.84
C ALA A 102 1.03 17.57 0.62
N GLN A 103 1.53 18.11 -0.50
CA GLN A 103 0.79 18.19 -1.75
C GLN A 103 1.02 16.95 -2.62
N VAL A 104 -0.06 16.35 -3.13
CA VAL A 104 0.02 15.16 -3.98
C VAL A 104 0.73 15.44 -5.30
N ALA A 105 0.53 16.61 -5.90
CA ALA A 105 1.19 16.99 -7.15
C ALA A 105 2.73 16.94 -7.00
N ASP A 106 3.26 17.54 -5.94
CA ASP A 106 4.69 17.54 -5.68
C ASP A 106 5.23 16.13 -5.40
N ALA A 107 4.44 15.26 -4.75
CA ALA A 107 4.82 13.88 -4.48
C ALA A 107 4.89 13.04 -5.77
N VAL A 108 3.99 13.29 -6.73
CA VAL A 108 4.02 12.68 -8.07
C VAL A 108 5.28 13.10 -8.83
N PHE A 109 5.61 14.41 -8.82
CA PHE A 109 6.79 14.92 -9.53
C PHE A 109 8.13 14.59 -8.84
N ALA A 110 8.15 14.31 -7.54
CA ALA A 110 9.37 13.89 -6.84
C ALA A 110 9.93 12.56 -7.36
N GLY A 111 9.06 11.67 -7.83
CA GLY A 111 9.42 10.34 -8.38
C GLY A 111 9.28 10.24 -9.90
N GLU A 112 9.24 11.37 -10.62
CA GLU A 112 8.81 11.45 -12.03
C GLU A 112 9.58 10.48 -12.95
N THR A 113 10.91 10.37 -12.80
CA THR A 113 11.74 9.49 -13.64
C THR A 113 11.35 8.01 -13.49
N ALA A 114 11.24 7.53 -12.24
CA ALA A 114 10.86 6.14 -11.97
C ALA A 114 9.40 5.87 -12.38
N LEU A 115 8.55 6.88 -12.27
CA LEU A 115 7.15 6.81 -12.70
C LEU A 115 7.05 6.68 -14.23
N LYS A 116 7.83 7.45 -15.00
CA LYS A 116 7.90 7.34 -16.47
C LYS A 116 8.34 5.95 -16.92
N ASP A 117 9.40 5.43 -16.31
CA ASP A 117 9.89 4.07 -16.61
C ASP A 117 8.82 3.00 -16.32
N ALA A 118 8.11 3.14 -15.20
CA ALA A 118 7.01 2.25 -14.84
C ALA A 118 5.83 2.34 -15.83
N ILE A 119 5.48 3.55 -16.28
CA ILE A 119 4.42 3.80 -17.26
C ILE A 119 4.78 3.16 -18.60
N VAL A 120 5.99 3.37 -19.11
CA VAL A 120 6.43 2.80 -20.40
C VAL A 120 6.48 1.28 -20.35
N ARG A 121 6.83 0.71 -19.19
CA ARG A 121 6.78 -0.74 -18.95
C ARG A 121 5.35 -1.28 -18.93
N ALA A 122 4.42 -0.57 -18.28
CA ALA A 122 3.01 -0.98 -18.20
C ALA A 122 2.26 -0.76 -19.53
N TYR A 123 2.61 0.31 -20.24
CA TYR A 123 1.95 0.79 -21.45
C TYR A 123 2.99 1.06 -22.55
N PRO A 124 3.47 0.02 -23.24
CA PRO A 124 4.51 0.16 -24.27
C PRO A 124 4.12 1.10 -25.44
N ARG A 125 2.82 1.34 -25.64
CA ARG A 125 2.29 2.26 -26.67
C ARG A 125 2.61 3.72 -26.38
N LEU A 126 2.92 4.06 -25.13
CA LEU A 126 3.26 5.41 -24.70
C LEU A 126 4.77 5.71 -24.77
N LYS A 127 5.57 4.72 -25.18
CA LYS A 127 7.02 4.87 -25.32
C LYS A 127 7.35 5.97 -26.32
N GLY A 128 8.25 6.89 -25.93
CA GLY A 128 8.65 8.03 -26.77
C GLY A 128 7.76 9.28 -26.61
N MET A 129 6.64 9.19 -25.88
CA MET A 129 5.78 10.34 -25.54
C MET A 129 5.95 10.77 -24.08
N GLU A 130 7.06 10.40 -23.45
CA GLU A 130 7.32 10.56 -22.01
C GLU A 130 7.43 12.02 -21.56
N THR A 131 7.78 12.92 -22.48
CA THR A 131 7.82 14.37 -22.25
C THR A 131 6.43 14.99 -22.23
N GLU A 132 5.45 14.30 -22.83
CA GLU A 132 4.06 14.76 -23.01
C GLU A 132 3.10 14.08 -22.03
N PHE A 133 3.59 13.51 -20.94
CA PHE A 133 2.72 12.88 -19.95
C PHE A 133 2.05 13.91 -19.05
N GLU A 134 0.73 13.84 -18.99
CA GLU A 134 -0.06 14.49 -17.96
C GLU A 134 -0.40 13.50 -16.86
N TYR A 135 -0.20 13.94 -15.61
CA TYR A 135 -0.50 13.13 -14.44
C TYR A 135 -1.81 13.60 -13.82
N GLY A 136 -2.68 12.63 -13.52
CA GLY A 136 -3.94 12.84 -12.84
C GLY A 136 -3.95 12.14 -11.49
N PHE A 137 -4.72 12.64 -10.53
CA PHE A 137 -4.92 12.00 -9.24
C PHE A 137 -6.38 12.10 -8.76
N ASN A 138 -6.79 11.10 -7.99
CA ASN A 138 -8.04 11.10 -7.22
C ASN A 138 -7.80 10.39 -5.87
N LEU A 139 -8.45 10.83 -4.79
CA LEU A 139 -8.50 10.12 -3.53
C LEU A 139 -9.00 8.68 -3.71
N LYS A 140 -8.29 7.73 -3.11
CA LYS A 140 -8.63 6.30 -3.15
C LYS A 140 -9.97 6.00 -2.46
N VAL A 141 -10.33 6.78 -1.44
CA VAL A 141 -11.60 6.68 -0.70
C VAL A 141 -12.80 7.18 -1.51
N TYR A 142 -12.57 8.03 -2.53
CA TYR A 142 -13.62 8.60 -3.38
C TYR A 142 -13.40 8.22 -4.84
N PRO A 143 -13.59 6.95 -5.23
CA PRO A 143 -13.26 6.49 -6.59
C PRO A 143 -14.12 7.15 -7.69
N ASP A 144 -15.29 7.69 -7.35
CA ASP A 144 -16.20 8.35 -8.28
C ASP A 144 -15.82 9.82 -8.54
N ASP A 145 -14.93 10.39 -7.73
CA ASP A 145 -14.48 11.77 -7.92
C ASP A 145 -13.72 11.92 -9.25
N PRO A 146 -13.87 13.07 -9.92
CA PRO A 146 -13.17 13.34 -11.16
C PRO A 146 -11.64 13.37 -10.92
N VAL A 147 -10.89 12.90 -11.91
CA VAL A 147 -9.43 12.93 -11.88
C VAL A 147 -8.96 14.38 -11.97
N GLN A 148 -8.19 14.83 -10.98
CA GLN A 148 -7.60 16.16 -10.92
C GLN A 148 -6.21 16.14 -11.54
N ILE A 149 -5.86 17.15 -12.33
CA ILE A 149 -4.56 17.22 -13.01
C ILE A 149 -3.50 17.73 -12.03
N ALA A 150 -2.37 17.03 -11.93
CA ALA A 150 -1.21 17.47 -11.18
C ALA A 150 -0.40 18.48 -11.99
N ILE A 151 -0.29 19.72 -11.49
CA ILE A 151 0.54 20.77 -12.07
C ILE A 151 1.76 21.00 -11.18
N LYS A 152 2.94 20.93 -11.79
CA LYS A 152 4.22 21.09 -11.09
C LYS A 152 4.34 22.51 -10.52
N GLY A 153 4.51 22.62 -9.20
CA GLY A 153 4.70 23.91 -8.52
C GLY A 153 3.42 24.69 -8.20
N GLN A 154 2.23 24.13 -8.46
CA GLN A 154 0.97 24.79 -8.11
C GLN A 154 0.71 24.82 -6.58
N GLY A 155 1.49 24.06 -5.80
CA GLY A 155 1.45 23.98 -4.34
C GLY A 155 2.37 24.96 -3.60
N ALA A 156 3.02 25.90 -4.29
CA ALA A 156 3.97 26.83 -3.69
C ALA A 156 3.28 27.93 -2.87
N THR A 157 2.69 27.61 -1.71
CA THR A 157 2.56 28.64 -0.66
C THR A 157 2.64 28.12 0.78
N GLN A 158 2.12 26.97 1.20
CA GLN A 158 2.06 26.66 2.65
C GLN A 158 2.06 25.15 2.95
N GLY A 159 3.24 24.52 3.06
CA GLY A 159 3.37 23.12 3.50
C GLY A 159 4.82 22.66 3.62
N PRO A 160 5.12 21.62 4.41
CA PRO A 160 6.47 21.06 4.52
C PRO A 160 7.01 20.67 3.13
N SER A 161 8.24 21.07 2.82
CA SER A 161 8.84 20.81 1.50
C SER A 161 8.99 19.31 1.24
N ILE A 162 8.68 18.90 0.01
CA ILE A 162 8.56 17.47 -0.31
C ILE A 162 9.89 16.72 -0.25
N GLY A 163 10.97 17.38 -0.64
CA GLY A 163 12.32 16.86 -0.47
C GLY A 163 12.72 16.65 0.99
N GLY A 164 12.24 17.51 1.91
CA GLY A 164 12.54 17.41 3.33
C GLY A 164 11.88 16.21 4.01
N TRP A 165 10.60 15.96 3.73
CA TRP A 165 9.94 14.79 4.31
C TRP A 165 10.34 13.47 3.63
N ILE A 166 10.55 13.45 2.30
CA ILE A 166 11.05 12.24 1.61
C ILE A 166 12.45 11.88 2.12
N SER A 167 13.33 12.88 2.34
CA SER A 167 14.64 12.64 2.93
C SER A 167 14.52 12.10 4.36
N ASN A 168 13.71 12.72 5.22
CA ASN A 168 13.51 12.22 6.60
C ASN A 168 12.89 10.81 6.66
N LEU A 169 12.13 10.40 5.65
CA LEU A 169 11.57 9.05 5.59
C LEU A 169 12.53 8.02 4.99
N LEU A 170 13.40 8.41 4.05
CA LEU A 170 14.34 7.51 3.38
C LEU A 170 15.72 7.46 4.04
N SER A 171 16.03 8.40 4.95
CA SER A 171 17.21 8.33 5.79
C SER A 171 17.06 7.19 6.81
N PRO A 172 18.05 6.30 6.95
CA PRO A 172 18.09 5.40 8.09
C PRO A 172 18.19 6.26 9.36
N VAL A 173 17.35 5.94 10.34
CA VAL A 173 17.42 6.56 11.67
C VAL A 173 18.83 6.38 12.22
N ASP A 174 19.59 7.47 12.33
CA ASP A 174 20.83 7.51 13.10
C ASP A 174 20.47 7.79 14.56
N THR A 175 20.34 6.71 15.35
CA THR A 175 20.10 6.78 16.81
C THR A 175 21.40 6.90 17.61
N SER A 176 22.57 7.04 16.98
CA SER A 176 23.86 7.05 17.71
C SER A 176 24.09 8.30 18.59
N GLY A 177 23.26 9.35 18.44
CA GLY A 177 23.37 10.60 19.20
C GLY A 177 22.34 10.81 20.31
N VAL A 178 21.45 9.85 20.58
CA VAL A 178 20.42 10.03 21.63
C VAL A 178 21.00 9.62 22.98
N ALA A 179 21.45 10.60 23.77
CA ALA A 179 21.90 10.36 25.13
C ALA A 179 20.74 9.78 25.98
N PRO A 180 20.95 8.69 26.74
CA PRO A 180 19.92 8.14 27.61
C PRO A 180 19.48 9.20 28.63
N PRO A 181 18.18 9.27 28.95
CA PRO A 181 17.69 10.21 29.96
C PRO A 181 18.36 9.92 31.31
N PRO A 182 18.77 10.96 32.07
CA PRO A 182 19.34 10.77 33.39
C PRO A 182 18.30 10.12 34.30
N ILE A 183 18.61 8.92 34.78
CA ILE A 183 17.85 8.20 35.79
C ILE A 183 17.91 9.07 37.06
N LYS A 184 16.78 9.64 37.47
CA LYS A 184 16.64 10.20 38.81
C LYS A 184 16.24 9.04 39.72
N GLU A 185 17.19 8.59 40.52
CA GLU A 185 16.93 7.71 41.66
C GLU A 185 16.34 8.59 42.76
N ASP A 186 15.02 8.43 43.01
CA ASP A 186 14.35 8.88 44.23
C ASP A 186 14.18 7.67 45.18
#